data_AF-F1DCX4-F1
#
_entry.id   AF-F1DCX4-F1
#
_cell.length_a   1.000
_cell.length_b   1.000
_cell.length_c   1.000
_cell.angle_alpha   90.00
_cell.angle_beta   90.00
_cell.angle_gamma   90.00
#
_symmetry.space_group_name_H-M   'P 1'
#
loop_
_entity.id
_entity.type
_entity.pdbx_description
1 polymer ?
#
loop_
_entity_poly.entity_id
_entity_poly.type
_entity_poly.pdbx_seq_one_letter_code
_entity_poly.pdbx_strand_id
1 'polypeptide(L)'
;LSLCNKNMVKMDTNNDSKAKNDLLVDVCLAANYEAESLIRYHDQYEATYPSSGSSFTTCTMLARSFADIGDIVRGRDLYRGGGRGRKQLDDSLKKIFGKIHGNLRNGVKDHYQDTTDFLKLREDWWTVNRDQVWKALTCEAPKDSKYFRQTCGDNEKTTIRTPSHCRCDGKDADQVPTYFDYVPQFLR
;
A
#
# COMPACT_ATOMS: atom_id res chain seq x y z
N LEU A 1 -13.38 6.09 6.34
CA LEU A 1 -12.44 5.65 5.29
C LEU A 1 -13.16 4.65 4.41
N SER A 2 -13.28 4.90 3.10
CA SER A 2 -13.91 3.97 2.15
C SER A 2 -12.86 3.51 1.14
N LEU A 3 -11.92 2.69 1.61
CA LEU A 3 -10.84 2.14 0.79
C LEU A 3 -11.40 1.07 -0.17
N CYS A 4 -10.89 1.00 -1.39
CA CYS A 4 -11.28 0.00 -2.41
C CYS A 4 -10.71 -1.41 -2.11
N ASN A 5 -11.12 -2.03 -1.01
CA ASN A 5 -10.58 -3.31 -0.52
C ASN A 5 -11.54 -4.52 -0.67
N LYS A 6 -12.63 -4.39 -1.45
CA LYS A 6 -13.66 -5.43 -1.55
C LYS A 6 -13.14 -6.73 -2.16
N ASN A 7 -12.18 -6.66 -3.09
CA ASN A 7 -11.54 -7.85 -3.67
C ASN A 7 -10.73 -8.61 -2.61
N MET A 8 -10.07 -7.89 -1.69
CA MET A 8 -9.30 -8.50 -0.59
C MET A 8 -10.18 -9.30 0.39
N VAL A 9 -11.48 -9.05 0.45
CA VAL A 9 -12.43 -9.85 1.25
C VAL A 9 -12.73 -11.20 0.59
N LYS A 10 -12.58 -11.32 -0.73
CA LYS A 10 -12.99 -12.48 -1.54
C LYS A 10 -11.82 -13.29 -2.09
N MET A 11 -10.61 -13.10 -1.56
CA MET A 11 -9.41 -13.78 -2.06
C MET A 11 -9.57 -15.30 -2.03
N ASP A 12 -9.22 -15.96 -3.14
CA ASP A 12 -9.22 -17.42 -3.20
C ASP A 12 -8.17 -17.96 -2.23
N THR A 13 -8.58 -18.90 -1.38
CA THR A 13 -7.69 -19.56 -0.42
C THR A 13 -7.39 -20.99 -0.81
N ASN A 14 -7.82 -21.49 -1.97
CA ASN A 14 -7.74 -22.92 -2.28
C ASN A 14 -6.33 -23.40 -2.66
N ASN A 15 -5.38 -22.50 -2.99
CA ASN A 15 -4.03 -22.88 -3.40
C ASN A 15 -2.93 -22.37 -2.45
N ASP A 16 -2.53 -23.23 -1.51
CA ASP A 16 -1.53 -22.90 -0.50
C ASP A 16 -0.17 -22.53 -1.12
N SER A 17 0.23 -23.18 -2.22
CA SER A 17 1.56 -22.99 -2.83
C SER A 17 1.77 -21.61 -3.47
N LYS A 18 0.69 -20.87 -3.74
CA LYS A 18 0.71 -19.56 -4.42
C LYS A 18 0.24 -18.40 -3.54
N ALA A 19 -0.15 -18.68 -2.30
CA ALA A 19 -0.78 -17.71 -1.40
C ALA A 19 -0.06 -16.35 -1.31
N LYS A 20 1.29 -16.32 -1.32
CA LYS A 20 2.05 -15.07 -1.27
C LYS A 20 1.93 -14.21 -2.55
N ASN A 21 1.85 -14.86 -3.71
CA ASN A 21 1.75 -14.19 -5.02
C ASN A 21 0.30 -13.79 -5.27
N ASP A 22 -0.65 -14.64 -4.90
CA ASP A 22 -2.08 -14.34 -5.01
C ASP A 22 -2.44 -13.13 -4.15
N LEU A 23 -1.92 -13.07 -2.91
CA LEU A 23 -2.07 -11.90 -2.03
C LEU A 23 -1.51 -10.62 -2.68
N LEU A 24 -0.34 -10.70 -3.33
CA LEU A 24 0.25 -9.55 -3.99
C LEU A 24 -0.63 -9.04 -5.14
N VAL A 25 -1.17 -9.95 -5.95
CA VAL A 25 -2.08 -9.60 -7.06
C VAL A 25 -3.30 -8.88 -6.51
N ASP A 26 -3.93 -9.39 -5.45
CA ASP A 26 -5.11 -8.77 -4.86
C ASP A 26 -4.82 -7.41 -4.21
N VAL A 27 -3.68 -7.25 -3.54
CA VAL A 27 -3.28 -5.97 -2.96
C VAL A 27 -2.98 -4.94 -4.06
N CYS A 28 -2.29 -5.33 -5.13
CA CYS A 28 -2.04 -4.47 -6.29
C CYS A 28 -3.34 -4.08 -7.00
N LEU A 29 -4.30 -4.99 -7.12
CA LEU A 29 -5.61 -4.70 -7.71
C LEU A 29 -6.40 -3.71 -6.85
N ALA A 30 -6.40 -3.89 -5.53
CA ALA A 30 -7.02 -2.96 -4.59
C ALA A 30 -6.38 -1.56 -4.69
N ALA A 31 -5.04 -1.51 -4.78
CA ALA A 31 -4.30 -0.26 -4.96
C ALA A 31 -4.67 0.42 -6.28
N ASN A 32 -4.77 -0.31 -7.39
CA ASN A 32 -5.18 0.26 -8.67
C ASN A 32 -6.59 0.88 -8.58
N TYR A 33 -7.57 0.15 -8.06
CA TYR A 33 -8.93 0.68 -7.91
C TYR A 33 -9.02 1.89 -6.96
N GLU A 34 -8.24 1.89 -5.88
CA GLU A 34 -8.12 3.03 -4.98
C GLU A 34 -7.61 4.27 -5.74
N ALA A 35 -6.56 4.10 -6.54
CA ALA A 35 -6.01 5.18 -7.38
C ALA A 35 -7.02 5.69 -8.39
N GLU A 36 -7.70 4.81 -9.12
CA GLU A 36 -8.73 5.19 -10.09
C GLU A 36 -9.82 6.05 -9.46
N SER A 37 -10.23 5.69 -8.23
CA SER A 37 -11.20 6.49 -7.48
C SER A 37 -10.64 7.88 -7.15
N LEU A 38 -9.42 7.96 -6.61
CA LEU A 38 -8.85 9.23 -6.15
C LEU A 38 -8.50 10.18 -7.30
N ILE A 39 -7.94 9.65 -8.39
CA ILE A 39 -7.48 10.44 -9.53
C ILE A 39 -8.68 11.06 -10.26
N ARG A 40 -9.77 10.31 -10.46
CA ARG A 40 -10.95 10.81 -11.19
C ARG A 40 -11.75 11.85 -10.41
N TYR A 41 -11.74 11.79 -9.07
CA TYR A 41 -12.45 12.74 -8.22
C TYR A 41 -11.58 13.91 -7.74
N HIS A 42 -10.27 13.89 -8.04
CA HIS A 42 -9.33 14.92 -7.62
C HIS A 42 -9.76 16.33 -8.04
N ASP A 43 -10.11 16.52 -9.31
CA ASP A 43 -10.44 17.86 -9.84
C ASP A 43 -11.70 18.44 -9.19
N GLN A 44 -12.68 17.58 -8.88
CA GLN A 44 -13.87 17.97 -8.13
C GLN A 44 -13.50 18.37 -6.69
N TYR A 45 -12.58 17.64 -6.05
CA TYR A 45 -12.12 17.93 -4.70
C TYR A 45 -11.35 19.26 -4.62
N GLU A 46 -10.42 19.52 -5.55
CA GLU A 46 -9.71 20.80 -5.61
C GLU A 46 -10.65 21.98 -5.86
N ALA A 47 -11.61 21.83 -6.78
CA ALA A 47 -12.63 22.85 -7.03
C ALA A 47 -13.51 23.14 -5.80
N THR A 48 -13.74 22.14 -4.94
CA THR A 48 -14.56 22.29 -3.72
C THR A 48 -13.79 22.92 -2.57
N TYR A 49 -12.47 22.72 -2.50
CA TYR A 49 -11.62 23.22 -1.41
C TYR A 49 -10.44 24.08 -1.89
N PRO A 50 -10.71 25.21 -2.59
CA PRO A 50 -9.67 26.06 -3.19
C PRO A 50 -8.78 26.77 -2.14
N SER A 51 -9.24 26.86 -0.90
CA SER A 51 -8.57 27.55 0.22
C SER A 51 -7.73 26.65 1.12
N SER A 52 -7.58 25.36 0.81
CA SER A 52 -6.90 24.41 1.71
C SER A 52 -5.39 24.68 1.88
N GLY A 53 -4.78 25.56 1.09
CA GLY A 53 -3.39 26.05 1.25
C GLY A 53 -2.30 24.97 1.09
N SER A 54 -2.67 23.70 1.15
CA SER A 54 -1.88 22.56 0.74
C SER A 54 -2.00 22.45 -0.76
N SER A 55 -0.87 22.46 -1.45
CA SER A 55 -0.76 21.80 -2.74
C SER A 55 -1.04 20.31 -2.51
N PHE A 56 -2.32 19.91 -2.43
CA PHE A 56 -2.74 18.51 -2.30
C PHE A 56 -2.53 17.82 -3.65
N THR A 57 -1.27 17.68 -4.04
CA THR A 57 -0.91 17.00 -5.28
C THR A 57 -1.46 15.58 -5.24
N THR A 58 -1.93 15.07 -6.38
CA THR A 58 -2.37 13.68 -6.56
C THR A 58 -1.45 12.67 -5.86
N CYS A 59 -0.13 12.89 -5.94
CA CYS A 59 0.87 12.04 -5.28
C CYS A 59 0.76 11.98 -3.75
N THR A 60 0.38 13.07 -3.08
CA THR A 60 0.21 13.10 -1.62
C THR A 60 -1.02 12.29 -1.19
N MET A 61 -2.10 12.35 -1.97
CA MET A 61 -3.29 11.53 -1.69
C MET A 61 -3.00 10.06 -1.90
N LEU A 62 -2.35 9.71 -3.01
CA LEU A 62 -1.90 8.34 -3.27
C LEU A 62 -0.95 7.87 -2.17
N ALA A 63 -0.01 8.70 -1.69
CA ALA A 63 0.88 8.36 -0.58
C ALA A 63 0.12 8.06 0.74
N ARG A 64 -0.99 8.74 1.01
CA ARG A 64 -1.83 8.47 2.19
C ARG A 64 -2.60 7.16 2.03
N SER A 65 -3.25 6.93 0.89
CA SER A 65 -3.94 5.66 0.63
C SER A 65 -2.99 4.47 0.60
N PHE A 66 -1.77 4.65 0.10
CA PHE A 66 -0.71 3.64 0.19
C PHE A 66 -0.40 3.24 1.63
N ALA A 67 -0.26 4.21 2.53
CA ALA A 67 -0.01 3.97 3.93
C ALA A 67 -1.18 3.26 4.63
N ASP A 68 -2.43 3.60 4.27
CA ASP A 68 -3.62 2.94 4.79
C ASP A 68 -3.76 1.50 4.28
N ILE A 69 -3.47 1.24 2.99
CA ILE A 69 -3.36 -0.14 2.44
C ILE A 69 -2.30 -0.93 3.22
N GLY A 70 -1.13 -0.32 3.44
CA GLY A 70 -0.05 -0.93 4.21
C GLY A 70 -0.47 -1.27 5.64
N ASP A 71 -1.16 -0.38 6.33
CA ASP A 71 -1.67 -0.64 7.69
C ASP A 71 -2.76 -1.72 7.72
N ILE A 72 -3.60 -1.81 6.69
CA ILE A 72 -4.58 -2.88 6.55
C ILE A 72 -3.87 -4.24 6.40
N VAL A 73 -2.89 -4.34 5.50
CA VAL A 73 -2.13 -5.58 5.26
C VAL A 73 -1.34 -5.99 6.50
N ARG A 74 -0.74 -5.02 7.20
CA ARG A 74 0.06 -5.26 8.41
C ARG A 74 -0.75 -5.50 9.68
N GLY A 75 -2.06 -5.29 9.65
CA GLY A 75 -2.92 -5.40 10.83
C GLY A 75 -2.75 -4.24 11.82
N ARG A 76 -2.27 -3.08 11.38
CA ARG A 76 -2.08 -1.86 12.19
C ARG A 76 -3.18 -0.81 12.04
N ASP A 77 -4.05 -0.96 11.05
CA ASP A 77 -5.12 0.00 10.79
C ASP A 77 -6.08 0.11 11.98
N LEU A 78 -6.23 1.33 12.47
CA LEU A 78 -7.00 1.70 13.66
C LEU A 78 -8.50 1.89 13.34
N TYR A 79 -8.91 1.81 12.07
CA TYR A 79 -10.30 2.03 11.69
C TYR A 79 -11.22 0.90 12.19
N ARG A 80 -11.82 1.13 13.36
CA ARG A 80 -12.77 0.20 14.03
C ARG A 80 -14.21 0.30 13.51
N GLY A 81 -14.52 1.29 12.66
CA GLY A 81 -15.88 1.61 12.22
C GLY A 81 -16.48 0.70 11.13
N GLY A 82 -15.72 -0.26 10.59
CA GLY A 82 -16.12 -1.04 9.41
C GLY A 82 -17.01 -2.26 9.65
N GLY A 83 -17.49 -2.47 10.88
CA GLY A 83 -18.42 -3.55 11.24
C GLY A 83 -17.98 -4.94 10.76
N ARG A 84 -18.94 -5.73 10.25
CA ARG A 84 -18.71 -7.13 9.81
C ARG A 84 -17.68 -7.24 8.67
N GLY A 85 -17.65 -6.29 7.75
CA GLY A 85 -16.75 -6.32 6.59
C GLY A 85 -15.28 -6.18 6.97
N ARG A 86 -14.95 -5.30 7.92
CA ARG A 86 -13.56 -5.12 8.39
C ARG A 86 -13.05 -6.37 9.11
N LYS A 87 -13.87 -6.96 9.97
CA LYS A 87 -13.53 -8.22 10.65
C LYS A 87 -13.29 -9.35 9.65
N GLN A 88 -14.17 -9.48 8.64
CA GLN A 88 -14.00 -10.46 7.57
C GLN A 88 -12.68 -10.26 6.80
N LEU A 89 -12.30 -9.01 6.54
CA LEU A 89 -11.02 -8.70 5.89
C LEU A 89 -9.82 -9.12 6.76
N ASP A 90 -9.80 -8.77 8.05
CA ASP A 90 -8.72 -9.17 8.95
C ASP A 90 -8.64 -10.70 9.10
N ASP A 91 -9.77 -11.37 9.29
CA ASP A 91 -9.86 -12.84 9.36
C ASP A 91 -9.35 -13.50 8.07
N SER A 92 -9.64 -12.92 6.91
CA SER A 92 -9.18 -13.42 5.60
C SER A 92 -7.66 -13.25 5.45
N LEU A 93 -7.13 -12.09 5.82
CA LEU A 93 -5.68 -11.86 5.85
C LEU A 93 -5.00 -12.84 6.81
N LYS A 94 -5.57 -13.12 8.00
CA LYS A 94 -4.99 -14.07 8.97
C LYS A 94 -4.89 -15.47 8.38
N LYS A 95 -5.95 -15.92 7.69
CA LYS A 95 -5.95 -17.21 6.99
C LYS A 95 -4.88 -17.28 5.91
N ILE A 96 -4.72 -16.22 5.10
CA ILE A 96 -3.72 -16.17 4.03
C ILE A 96 -2.31 -16.17 4.61
N PHE A 97 -2.04 -15.33 5.61
CA PHE A 97 -0.74 -15.32 6.27
C PHE A 97 -0.42 -16.62 7.00
N GLY A 98 -1.42 -17.33 7.53
CA GLY A 98 -1.25 -18.69 8.04
C GLY A 98 -0.82 -19.69 6.97
N LYS A 99 -1.35 -19.58 5.75
CA LYS A 99 -0.90 -20.39 4.59
C LYS A 99 0.51 -20.01 4.15
N ILE A 100 0.82 -18.71 4.07
CA ILE A 100 2.16 -18.23 3.74
C ILE A 100 3.17 -18.77 4.76
N HIS A 101 2.88 -18.64 6.05
CA HIS A 101 3.69 -19.17 7.16
C HIS A 101 3.88 -20.69 7.08
N GLY A 102 2.81 -21.43 6.79
CA GLY A 102 2.84 -22.88 6.61
C GLY A 102 3.77 -23.35 5.49
N ASN A 103 3.94 -22.54 4.44
CA ASN A 103 4.78 -22.84 3.29
C ASN A 103 6.24 -22.35 3.39
N LEU A 104 6.61 -21.68 4.50
CA LEU A 104 7.99 -21.27 4.74
C LEU A 104 8.90 -22.51 4.90
N ARG A 105 10.07 -22.49 4.25
CA ARG A 105 11.04 -23.60 4.22
C ARG A 105 12.27 -23.30 5.06
N ASN A 106 13.10 -24.32 5.31
CA ASN A 106 14.49 -24.20 5.81
C ASN A 106 14.64 -23.36 7.10
N GLY A 107 13.87 -23.64 8.14
CA GLY A 107 13.98 -22.95 9.44
C GLY A 107 13.52 -21.49 9.46
N VAL A 108 13.16 -20.90 8.31
CA VAL A 108 12.61 -19.54 8.23
C VAL A 108 11.33 -19.40 9.05
N LYS A 109 10.55 -20.48 9.16
CA LYS A 109 9.34 -20.53 9.98
C LYS A 109 9.63 -20.19 11.46
N ASP A 110 10.79 -20.59 11.99
CA ASP A 110 11.18 -20.37 13.39
C ASP A 110 11.50 -18.89 13.69
N HIS A 111 11.79 -18.11 12.64
CA HIS A 111 11.97 -16.66 12.74
C HIS A 111 10.64 -15.91 12.96
N TYR A 112 9.51 -16.54 12.61
CA TYR A 112 8.16 -15.99 12.68
C TYR A 112 7.32 -16.81 13.66
N GLN A 113 7.48 -16.54 14.95
CA GLN A 113 6.85 -17.34 16.03
C GLN A 113 5.39 -16.95 16.30
N ASP A 114 4.96 -15.76 15.87
CA ASP A 114 3.56 -15.36 15.95
C ASP A 114 2.74 -16.13 14.91
N THR A 115 1.92 -17.06 15.39
CA THR A 115 1.03 -17.89 14.59
C THR A 115 -0.43 -17.46 14.67
N THR A 116 -0.73 -16.34 15.34
CA THR A 116 -2.10 -15.85 15.55
C THR A 116 -2.39 -14.69 14.61
N ASP A 117 -1.58 -13.64 14.70
CA ASP A 117 -1.76 -12.41 13.94
C ASP A 117 -0.71 -12.25 12.83
N PHE A 118 0.38 -13.02 12.91
CA PHE A 118 1.50 -13.04 11.97
C PHE A 118 2.16 -11.66 11.78
N LEU A 119 2.13 -10.80 12.79
CA LEU A 119 2.46 -9.37 12.64
C LEU A 119 3.84 -9.15 12.00
N LYS A 120 4.87 -9.87 12.49
CA LYS A 120 6.22 -9.77 11.93
C LYS A 120 6.30 -10.23 10.48
N LEU A 121 5.62 -11.33 10.13
CA LEU A 121 5.56 -11.83 8.75
C LEU A 121 4.83 -10.85 7.83
N ARG A 122 3.79 -10.19 8.34
CA ARG A 122 3.04 -9.17 7.59
C ARG A 122 3.88 -7.90 7.34
N GLU A 123 4.66 -7.45 8.32
CA GLU A 123 5.60 -6.33 8.18
C GLU A 123 6.65 -6.60 7.10
N ASP A 124 7.28 -7.77 7.16
CA ASP A 124 8.33 -8.15 6.22
C ASP A 124 7.73 -8.36 4.82
N TRP A 125 6.54 -8.96 4.73
CA TRP A 125 5.83 -9.09 3.46
C TRP A 125 5.49 -7.74 2.85
N TRP A 126 5.03 -6.76 3.63
CA TRP A 126 4.79 -5.42 3.11
C TRP A 126 6.09 -4.80 2.61
N THR A 127 7.15 -4.84 3.43
CA THR A 127 8.45 -4.20 3.13
C THR A 127 9.05 -4.70 1.81
N VAL A 128 8.91 -5.98 1.48
CA VAL A 128 9.47 -6.56 0.23
C VAL A 128 8.58 -6.41 -1.00
N ASN A 129 7.31 -5.98 -0.84
CA ASN A 129 6.36 -5.86 -1.96
C ASN A 129 5.83 -4.43 -2.17
N ARG A 130 6.15 -3.51 -1.26
CA ARG A 130 5.62 -2.13 -1.24
C ARG A 130 5.91 -1.35 -2.53
N ASP A 131 7.02 -1.65 -3.20
CA ASP A 131 7.40 -1.08 -4.50
C ASP A 131 6.41 -1.45 -5.61
N GLN A 132 6.01 -2.73 -5.67
CA GLN A 132 5.03 -3.22 -6.65
C GLN A 132 3.64 -2.65 -6.37
N VAL A 133 3.26 -2.56 -5.10
CA VAL A 133 1.99 -1.94 -4.70
C VAL A 133 1.98 -0.45 -5.05
N TRP A 134 3.08 0.28 -4.80
CA TRP A 134 3.21 1.68 -5.20
C TRP A 134 3.12 1.85 -6.72
N LYS A 135 3.76 0.97 -7.48
CA LYS A 135 3.69 0.97 -8.94
C LYS A 135 2.26 0.75 -9.45
N ALA A 136 1.51 -0.16 -8.85
CA ALA A 136 0.10 -0.40 -9.19
C ALA A 136 -0.77 0.83 -8.85
N LEU A 137 -0.59 1.40 -7.66
CA LEU A 137 -1.30 2.60 -7.19
C LEU A 137 -1.04 3.85 -8.05
N THR A 138 0.14 3.93 -8.66
CA THR A 138 0.55 5.10 -9.46
C THR A 138 0.50 4.85 -10.96
N CYS A 139 -0.09 3.73 -11.39
CA CYS A 139 -0.13 3.34 -12.80
C CYS A 139 -0.79 4.42 -13.67
N GLU A 140 -1.93 4.95 -13.21
CA GLU A 140 -2.74 5.95 -13.92
C GLU A 140 -2.54 7.38 -13.40
N ALA A 141 -1.54 7.61 -12.53
CA ALA A 141 -1.26 8.95 -12.02
C ALA A 141 -0.87 9.89 -13.17
N PRO A 142 -1.26 11.19 -13.17
CA PRO A 142 -0.92 12.09 -14.26
C PRO A 142 0.60 12.17 -14.51
N LYS A 143 1.00 12.26 -15.78
CA LYS A 143 2.42 12.23 -16.18
C LYS A 143 3.25 13.34 -15.55
N ASP A 144 2.66 14.51 -15.32
CA ASP A 144 3.29 15.68 -14.72
C ASP A 144 3.21 15.70 -13.18
N SER A 145 2.53 14.74 -12.56
CA SER A 145 2.42 14.64 -11.11
C SER A 145 3.75 14.26 -10.46
N LYS A 146 4.21 15.12 -9.54
CA LYS A 146 5.48 14.95 -8.81
C LYS A 146 5.29 14.89 -7.32
N TYR A 147 5.78 13.84 -6.67
CA TYR A 147 5.84 13.78 -5.21
C TYR A 147 6.64 14.96 -4.66
N PHE A 148 6.17 15.53 -3.55
CA PHE A 148 6.65 16.83 -3.09
C PHE A 148 8.09 16.81 -2.56
N ARG A 149 8.54 15.67 -2.02
CA ARG A 149 9.92 15.49 -1.55
C ARG A 149 10.84 15.08 -2.69
N GLN A 150 12.05 15.65 -2.70
CA GLN A 150 13.15 15.19 -3.54
C GLN A 150 13.65 13.85 -3.00
N THR A 151 13.38 12.78 -3.73
CA THR A 151 13.61 11.41 -3.24
C THR A 151 14.29 10.52 -4.27
N CYS A 152 14.24 10.85 -5.56
CA CYS A 152 14.92 10.05 -6.58
C CYS A 152 16.42 10.39 -6.59
N GLY A 153 17.26 9.39 -6.34
CA GLY A 153 18.71 9.47 -6.33
C GLY A 153 19.34 9.16 -4.96
N ASP A 154 20.64 8.84 -4.98
CA ASP A 154 21.37 8.31 -3.82
C ASP A 154 22.08 9.37 -2.95
N ASN A 155 22.03 10.64 -3.36
CA ASN A 155 22.76 11.73 -2.71
C ASN A 155 21.83 12.92 -2.50
N GLU A 156 21.69 13.34 -1.24
CA GLU A 156 20.82 14.45 -0.82
C GLU A 156 21.04 15.74 -1.62
N LYS A 157 22.26 15.99 -2.12
CA LYS A 157 22.57 17.19 -2.93
C LYS A 157 22.08 17.11 -4.36
N THR A 158 21.76 15.91 -4.85
CA THR A 158 21.38 15.65 -6.24
C THR A 158 20.02 14.97 -6.36
N THR A 159 19.32 14.72 -5.25
CA THR A 159 17.99 14.11 -5.31
C THR A 159 17.02 15.03 -6.01
N ILE A 160 16.15 14.44 -6.83
CA ILE A 160 15.10 15.16 -7.54
C ILE A 160 13.72 14.69 -7.09
N ARG A 161 12.71 15.52 -7.35
CA ARG A 161 11.32 15.07 -7.27
C ARG A 161 11.07 14.06 -8.37
N THR A 162 10.12 13.19 -8.15
CA THR A 162 9.70 12.17 -9.12
C THR A 162 9.44 12.82 -10.49
N PRO A 163 10.08 12.38 -11.57
CA PRO A 163 9.93 13.01 -12.88
C PRO A 163 8.54 12.80 -13.50
N SER A 164 7.86 11.69 -13.20
CA SER A 164 6.51 11.43 -13.70
C SER A 164 5.72 10.44 -12.84
N HIS A 165 4.37 10.47 -12.93
CA HIS A 165 3.47 9.50 -12.29
C HIS A 165 3.78 9.26 -10.80
N CYS A 166 4.26 10.27 -10.07
CA CYS A 166 4.68 10.11 -8.68
C CYS A 166 5.74 9.00 -8.46
N ARG A 167 6.57 8.70 -9.48
CA ARG A 167 7.60 7.66 -9.44
C ARG A 167 8.95 8.17 -9.92
N CYS A 168 10.01 7.57 -9.36
CA CYS A 168 11.36 7.69 -9.89
C CYS A 168 11.51 6.85 -11.18
N ASP A 169 12.55 7.12 -11.94
CA ASP A 169 12.85 6.43 -13.20
C ASP A 169 14.27 5.85 -13.21
N GLY A 170 14.60 5.14 -14.29
CA GLY A 170 15.92 4.53 -14.46
C GLY A 170 16.27 3.55 -13.34
N LYS A 171 17.42 3.78 -12.69
CA LYS A 171 17.95 2.92 -11.63
C LYS A 171 17.15 2.97 -10.32
N ASP A 172 16.32 3.99 -10.12
CA ASP A 172 15.54 4.21 -8.89
C ASP A 172 14.06 3.82 -9.10
N ALA A 173 13.73 3.09 -10.17
CA ALA A 173 12.35 2.80 -10.57
C ALA A 173 11.56 1.93 -9.56
N ASP A 174 12.25 1.22 -8.68
CA ASP A 174 11.73 0.44 -7.55
C ASP A 174 11.62 1.27 -6.25
N GLN A 175 12.17 2.49 -6.24
CA GLN A 175 12.08 3.36 -5.08
C GLN A 175 10.68 3.92 -4.91
N VAL A 176 10.08 3.65 -3.75
CA VAL A 176 8.86 4.34 -3.30
C VAL A 176 9.25 5.69 -2.69
N PRO A 177 8.80 6.82 -3.24
CA PRO A 177 9.22 8.16 -2.83
C PRO A 177 8.61 8.61 -1.49
N THR A 178 7.69 7.84 -0.92
CA THR A 178 7.07 8.13 0.39
C THR A 178 7.49 7.11 1.45
N TYR A 179 7.45 7.56 2.70
CA TYR A 179 7.62 6.74 3.90
C TYR A 179 6.41 6.85 4.83
N PHE A 180 5.27 7.35 4.34
CA PHE A 180 4.04 7.46 5.15
C PHE A 180 3.57 6.11 5.68
N ASP A 181 3.84 5.01 4.98
CA ASP A 181 3.60 3.67 5.48
C ASP A 181 4.45 3.32 6.71
N TYR A 182 5.51 4.05 7.03
CA TYR A 182 6.28 3.90 8.27
C TYR A 182 5.95 4.97 9.32
N VAL A 183 4.97 5.84 9.05
CA VAL A 183 4.46 6.83 10.01
C VAL A 183 3.20 6.28 10.70
N PRO A 184 3.10 6.31 12.04
CA PRO A 184 1.89 5.88 12.75
C PRO A 184 0.63 6.56 12.21
N GLN A 185 -0.46 5.79 12.01
CA GLN A 185 -1.68 6.26 11.34
C GLN A 185 -2.25 7.55 11.92
N PHE A 186 -2.20 7.73 13.23
CA PHE A 186 -2.68 8.93 13.92
C PHE A 186 -1.95 10.22 13.51
N LEU A 187 -0.71 10.13 13.00
CA LEU A 187 0.14 11.27 12.66
C LEU A 187 0.13 11.65 11.16
N ARG A 188 -0.63 10.94 10.31
CA ARG A 188 -0.66 11.12 8.85
C ARG A 188 -1.72 12.13 8.38
#